data_AF-U9U605-F1
#
_entry.id   AF-U9U605-F1
#
_cell.length_a   1.000
_cell.length_b   1.000
_cell.length_c   1.000
_cell.angle_alpha   90.00
_cell.angle_beta   90.00
_cell.angle_gamma   90.00
#
_symmetry.space_group_name_H-M   'P 1'
#
loop_
_entity.id
_entity.type
_entity.pdbx_description
1 polymer ?
#
loop_
_entity_poly.entity_id
_entity_poly.type
_entity_poly.pdbx_seq_one_letter_code
_entity_poly.pdbx_strand_id
1 'polypeptide(L)'
;MELIKLVNTIDESSFDPTPKLKSSPVPIFFVSFIKDDKNCIDCGEEYTQTIIYDQKYCKKCLSCYLTNITDNNLYLDVYLLTKELECSKHEINRTKVPKNIQECCRNCLTILCFKQIIGYNTYIYRQLKSFIYKNVFESEKCCKLCGKLLYKGIDDDIIDEFKLCSDCYLFHLGRIESTFNKNIIEMICLPWWENTPFCYCNEKLVVTSDCQKYCKNCFIFFIGCRYCLTTNIIFGITNQSQCKKCKRVSTIILDLTNIYSGNSVLDDFLFNIRHDQLNISKVVNNLKCIDKYYIPYKICYNALSDKIGSGKFMKYIPYSQFTNVKEITEGGFSIVYQATLLDCSKYDEADMHDTRVVILKRFKNPQYVNKYFLNELRSNHHCYDRFSYNIIRTFGFTKDPKWDGYMLVMQYASEGDLHKYLQKKFTEINWEQKISILYDISLGLQNIHRTNFVHRDLHSGNILVDLPSYYETCKIGDLGLSRHANGTSSDNEIYGVVPYIAPEIFKG
;
A
#
# COMPACT_ATOMS: atom_id res chain seq x y z
N MET A 1 -13.72 25.43 6.40
CA MET A 1 -12.52 24.57 6.28
C MET A 1 -11.40 25.47 5.78
N GLU A 2 -10.65 26.08 6.69
CA GLU A 2 -9.52 26.95 6.33
C GLU A 2 -8.47 26.14 5.55
N LEU A 3 -7.99 26.71 4.45
CA LEU A 3 -6.88 26.17 3.66
C LEU A 3 -5.63 26.18 4.55
N ILE A 4 -5.27 25.01 5.08
CA ILE A 4 -4.02 24.82 5.83
C ILE A 4 -2.85 25.05 4.87
N LYS A 5 -2.00 26.01 5.20
CA LYS A 5 -0.73 26.29 4.49
C LYS A 5 0.23 25.13 4.74
N LEU A 6 0.80 24.58 3.67
CA LEU A 6 1.94 23.65 3.74
C LEU A 6 3.07 24.25 4.58
N VAL A 7 3.34 23.67 5.75
CA VAL A 7 4.52 24.00 6.56
C VAL A 7 5.70 23.17 6.02
N ASN A 8 6.56 23.80 5.22
CA ASN A 8 7.86 23.23 4.87
C ASN A 8 8.78 23.40 6.08
N THR A 9 8.91 22.36 6.92
CA THR A 9 9.97 22.34 7.92
C THR A 9 11.25 21.83 7.28
N ILE A 10 12.27 22.69 7.28
CA ILE A 10 13.67 22.51 6.83
C ILE A 10 13.95 23.13 5.45
N ASP A 11 15.01 23.94 5.45
CA ASP A 11 15.48 24.91 4.46
C ASP A 11 15.94 24.24 3.14
N GLU A 12 14.99 23.85 2.28
CA GLU A 12 15.23 23.11 1.02
C GLU A 12 14.62 23.78 -0.23
N SER A 13 14.68 25.11 -0.29
CA SER A 13 14.11 25.85 -1.43
C SER A 13 14.73 25.46 -2.79
N SER A 14 15.90 24.80 -2.82
CA SER A 14 16.70 24.50 -4.01
C SER A 14 16.67 23.05 -4.53
N PHE A 15 15.95 22.11 -3.90
CA PHE A 15 15.96 20.71 -4.38
C PHE A 15 15.24 20.56 -5.73
N ASP A 16 15.97 20.05 -6.74
CA ASP A 16 15.43 19.64 -8.04
C ASP A 16 15.65 18.13 -8.26
N PRO A 17 14.60 17.30 -8.38
CA PRO A 17 14.73 15.87 -8.64
C PRO A 17 15.36 15.54 -10.00
N THR A 18 15.33 16.44 -10.98
CA THR A 18 15.92 16.22 -12.30
C THR A 18 16.66 17.47 -12.79
N PRO A 19 17.78 17.87 -12.17
CA PRO A 19 18.39 19.20 -12.35
C PRO A 19 18.88 19.49 -13.77
N LYS A 20 18.99 18.46 -14.63
CA LYS A 20 19.36 18.59 -16.05
C LYS A 20 18.16 18.74 -16.99
N LEU A 21 16.94 18.63 -16.48
CA LEU A 21 15.70 18.81 -17.22
C LEU A 21 14.97 20.05 -16.73
N LYS A 22 14.26 20.77 -17.60
CA LYS A 22 13.32 21.80 -17.17
C LYS A 22 11.93 21.21 -16.94
N SER A 23 11.10 21.88 -16.15
CA SER A 23 9.67 21.57 -16.12
C SER A 23 9.04 22.01 -17.44
N SER A 24 8.20 21.15 -18.04
CA SER A 24 7.48 21.51 -19.26
C SER A 24 6.58 22.75 -19.04
N PRO A 25 6.45 23.64 -20.03
CA PRO A 25 5.51 24.76 -19.98
C PRO A 25 4.04 24.30 -20.08
N VAL A 26 3.80 23.15 -20.70
CA VAL A 26 2.46 22.56 -20.89
C VAL A 26 2.40 21.14 -20.30
N PRO A 27 1.22 20.64 -19.90
CA PRO A 27 1.10 19.28 -19.38
C PRO A 27 1.48 18.22 -20.43
N ILE A 28 2.15 17.15 -19.97
CA ILE A 28 2.52 15.98 -20.76
C ILE A 28 1.37 14.96 -20.67
N PHE A 29 0.32 15.17 -21.48
CA PHE A 29 -0.83 14.26 -21.56
C PHE A 29 -0.64 13.10 -22.55
N PHE A 30 0.34 13.22 -23.46
CA PHE A 30 0.56 12.20 -24.48
C PHE A 30 1.18 10.91 -23.91
N VAL A 31 1.64 10.89 -22.66
CA VAL A 31 2.17 9.67 -22.00
C VAL A 31 1.12 9.11 -21.03
N SER A 32 0.88 7.81 -21.07
CA SER A 32 -0.01 7.17 -20.10
C SER A 32 0.65 7.04 -18.73
N PHE A 33 -0.10 7.37 -17.69
CA PHE A 33 0.28 7.17 -16.28
C PHE A 33 -0.44 5.97 -15.65
N ILE A 34 -1.27 5.29 -16.43
CA ILE A 34 -2.04 4.12 -16.01
C ILE A 34 -1.66 2.99 -16.95
N LYS A 35 -1.09 1.93 -16.38
CA LYS A 35 -0.59 0.77 -17.14
C LYS A 35 -1.66 0.17 -18.04
N ASP A 36 -2.90 0.08 -17.56
CA ASP A 36 -3.98 -0.64 -18.23
C ASP A 36 -4.75 0.20 -19.26
N ASP A 37 -4.48 1.51 -19.36
CA ASP A 37 -5.15 2.37 -20.34
C ASP A 37 -4.87 1.92 -21.77
N LYS A 38 -5.93 1.75 -22.56
CA LYS A 38 -5.81 1.44 -24.00
C LYS A 38 -5.80 2.71 -24.84
N ASN A 39 -6.61 3.69 -24.44
CA ASN A 39 -6.87 4.90 -25.22
C ASN A 39 -6.30 6.13 -24.51
N CYS A 40 -5.89 7.11 -25.31
CA CYS A 40 -5.37 8.38 -24.85
C CYS A 40 -6.43 9.18 -24.10
N ILE A 41 -6.09 9.62 -22.89
CA ILE A 41 -6.98 10.39 -22.02
C ILE A 41 -7.37 11.76 -22.62
N ASP A 42 -6.56 12.27 -23.56
CA ASP A 42 -6.72 13.62 -24.14
C ASP A 42 -7.50 13.56 -25.46
N CYS A 43 -7.12 12.66 -26.38
CA CYS A 43 -7.74 12.62 -27.72
C CYS A 43 -8.55 11.34 -28.02
N GLY A 44 -8.58 10.35 -27.13
CA GLY A 44 -9.30 9.09 -27.32
C GLY A 44 -8.66 8.05 -28.25
N GLU A 45 -7.60 8.42 -28.98
CA GLU A 45 -6.86 7.49 -29.87
C GLU A 45 -6.13 6.40 -29.09
N GLU A 46 -5.94 5.23 -29.69
CA GLU A 46 -5.20 4.14 -29.06
C GLU A 46 -3.73 4.54 -28.76
N TYR A 47 -3.24 4.16 -27.58
CA TYR A 47 -1.85 4.37 -27.22
C TYR A 47 -0.92 3.48 -28.04
N THR A 48 0.20 4.05 -28.49
CA THR A 48 1.34 3.29 -29.01
C THR A 48 2.25 2.86 -27.87
N GLN A 49 2.80 1.65 -27.92
CA GLN A 49 3.82 1.19 -26.98
C GLN A 49 5.24 1.52 -27.49
N THR A 50 6.13 1.88 -26.58
CA THR A 50 7.57 1.98 -26.85
C THR A 50 8.17 0.59 -27.04
N ILE A 51 9.25 0.50 -27.83
CA ILE A 51 9.87 -0.79 -28.18
C ILE A 51 10.46 -1.53 -26.96
N ILE A 52 11.06 -0.81 -26.00
CA ILE A 52 11.92 -1.46 -25.01
C ILE A 52 11.18 -1.82 -23.71
N TYR A 53 10.33 -0.92 -23.22
CA TYR A 53 9.74 -1.06 -21.88
C TYR A 53 8.20 -0.94 -21.85
N ASP A 54 7.54 -1.14 -22.99
CA ASP A 54 6.07 -1.10 -23.13
C ASP A 54 5.39 0.16 -22.57
N GLN A 55 6.11 1.28 -22.55
CA GLN A 55 5.56 2.56 -22.12
C GLN A 55 4.56 3.03 -23.16
N LYS A 56 3.40 3.50 -22.71
CA LYS A 56 2.30 3.91 -23.59
C LYS A 56 2.34 5.41 -23.86
N TYR A 57 2.27 5.79 -25.13
CA TYR A 57 2.20 7.18 -25.55
C TYR A 57 1.33 7.38 -26.81
N CYS A 58 0.69 8.53 -26.93
CA CYS A 58 -0.18 8.88 -28.04
C CYS A 58 0.61 9.70 -29.06
N LYS A 59 0.71 9.20 -30.30
CA LYS A 59 1.43 9.88 -31.39
C LYS A 59 0.81 11.23 -31.75
N LYS A 60 -0.53 11.32 -31.77
CA LYS A 60 -1.27 12.55 -32.10
C LYS A 60 -1.00 13.64 -31.06
N CYS A 61 -1.24 13.34 -29.78
CA CYS A 61 -1.00 14.29 -28.69
C CYS A 61 0.48 14.65 -28.55
N LEU A 62 1.40 13.72 -28.83
CA LEU A 62 2.83 14.04 -28.89
C LEU A 62 3.14 15.07 -29.98
N SER A 63 2.58 14.90 -31.20
CA SER A 63 2.74 15.87 -32.28
C SER A 63 2.20 17.26 -31.92
N CYS A 64 1.04 17.31 -31.25
CA CYS A 64 0.46 18.54 -30.72
C CYS A 64 1.37 19.18 -29.66
N TYR A 65 1.86 18.38 -28.69
CA TYR A 65 2.78 18.83 -27.66
C TYR A 65 4.06 19.46 -28.24
N LEU A 66 4.68 18.80 -29.24
CA LEU A 66 5.87 19.31 -29.91
C LEU A 66 5.61 20.58 -30.73
N THR A 67 4.38 20.82 -31.17
CA THR A 67 4.00 22.04 -31.89
C THR A 67 3.81 23.21 -30.93
N ASN A 68 3.37 22.94 -29.69
CA ASN A 68 3.09 23.97 -28.69
C ASN A 68 4.31 24.41 -27.90
N ILE A 69 5.43 23.68 -27.96
CA ILE A 69 6.69 24.07 -27.31
C ILE A 69 7.54 24.86 -28.29
N THR A 70 7.77 26.13 -27.97
CA THR A 70 8.49 27.08 -28.84
C THR A 70 9.96 27.25 -28.49
N ASP A 71 10.45 26.58 -27.45
CA ASP A 71 11.85 26.68 -27.01
C ASP A 71 12.61 25.35 -27.15
N ASN A 72 13.94 25.46 -27.12
CA ASN A 72 14.86 24.33 -27.28
C ASN A 72 15.26 23.69 -25.93
N ASN A 73 14.51 23.91 -24.86
CA ASN A 73 14.84 23.33 -23.56
C ASN A 73 14.60 21.81 -23.55
N LEU A 74 15.37 21.12 -22.71
CA LEU A 74 15.23 19.69 -22.50
C LEU A 74 14.21 19.41 -21.39
N TYR A 75 13.02 18.96 -21.78
CA TYR A 75 11.92 18.63 -20.87
C TYR A 75 11.81 17.14 -20.57
N LEU A 76 12.26 16.33 -21.53
CA LEU A 76 12.07 14.89 -21.57
C LEU A 76 13.40 14.22 -21.88
N ASP A 77 13.76 13.21 -21.09
CA ASP A 77 14.85 12.31 -21.41
C ASP A 77 14.30 11.11 -22.21
N VAL A 78 14.42 11.20 -23.53
CA VAL A 78 13.87 10.24 -24.49
C VAL A 78 14.98 9.63 -25.33
N TYR A 79 14.95 8.31 -25.49
CA TYR A 79 15.78 7.58 -26.44
C TYR A 79 14.99 7.35 -27.73
N LEU A 80 15.61 7.66 -28.86
CA LEU A 80 14.98 7.73 -30.17
C LEU A 80 15.73 6.85 -31.16
N LEU A 81 15.00 6.19 -32.05
CA LEU A 81 15.54 5.49 -33.21
C LEU A 81 14.99 6.15 -34.47
N THR A 82 15.90 6.59 -35.34
CA THR A 82 15.55 7.09 -36.67
C THR A 82 15.56 5.91 -37.63
N LYS A 83 14.39 5.53 -38.15
CA LYS A 83 14.26 4.37 -39.06
C LYS A 83 14.72 4.66 -40.50
N GLU A 84 14.67 5.91 -40.93
CA GLU A 84 15.07 6.33 -42.28
C GLU A 84 15.96 7.58 -42.20
N LEU A 85 17.22 7.43 -42.59
CA LEU A 85 18.19 8.52 -42.74
C LEU A 85 17.92 9.39 -43.98
N GLU A 86 16.90 9.05 -44.77
CA GLU A 86 16.56 9.66 -46.06
C GLU A 86 15.11 10.18 -46.06
N CYS A 87 14.76 11.02 -45.10
CA CYS A 87 13.52 11.80 -45.18
C CYS A 87 13.71 12.91 -46.22
N SER A 88 13.14 12.75 -47.42
CA SER A 88 13.24 13.71 -48.53
C SER A 88 12.63 15.10 -48.28
N LYS A 89 12.02 15.33 -47.11
CA LYS A 89 11.35 16.59 -46.78
C LYS A 89 12.21 17.58 -45.97
N HIS A 90 13.35 17.18 -45.40
CA HIS A 90 14.23 18.09 -44.64
C HIS A 90 15.70 17.61 -44.65
N GLU A 91 16.67 18.55 -44.68
CA GLU A 91 18.10 18.27 -44.43
C GLU A 91 18.32 17.86 -42.96
N ILE A 92 18.10 16.59 -42.64
CA ILE A 92 18.63 16.05 -41.38
C ILE A 92 20.11 15.78 -41.63
N ASN A 93 20.96 16.61 -41.02
CA ASN A 93 22.41 16.48 -41.09
C ASN A 93 22.80 15.06 -40.62
N ARG A 94 23.25 14.22 -41.56
CA ARG A 94 23.42 12.75 -41.47
C ARG A 94 24.39 12.24 -40.38
N THR A 95 24.90 13.12 -39.51
CA THR A 95 25.99 12.85 -38.57
C THR A 95 25.67 13.18 -37.09
N LYS A 96 24.55 13.84 -36.77
CA LYS A 96 24.19 14.17 -35.38
C LYS A 96 22.99 13.36 -34.90
N VAL A 97 23.22 12.52 -33.88
CA VAL A 97 22.14 11.92 -33.09
C VAL A 97 21.35 13.06 -32.43
N PRO A 98 20.04 13.19 -32.69
CA PRO A 98 19.25 14.29 -32.15
C PRO A 98 19.26 14.26 -30.62
N LYS A 99 19.58 15.39 -30.01
CA LYS A 99 19.70 15.52 -28.55
C LYS A 99 18.32 15.68 -27.90
N ASN A 100 17.37 16.30 -28.62
CA ASN A 100 16.01 16.57 -28.16
C ASN A 100 14.96 16.05 -29.15
N ILE A 101 13.76 15.76 -28.68
CA ILE A 101 12.67 15.21 -29.51
C ILE A 101 12.16 16.22 -30.55
N GLN A 102 12.36 17.53 -30.31
CA GLN A 102 12.08 18.62 -31.24
C GLN A 102 13.01 18.63 -32.47
N GLU A 103 14.19 18.01 -32.40
CA GLU A 103 15.18 18.00 -33.49
C GLU A 103 14.90 16.92 -34.55
N CYS A 104 13.88 16.07 -34.34
CA CYS A 104 13.59 14.92 -35.17
C CYS A 104 12.43 15.14 -36.15
N CYS A 105 12.48 14.48 -37.30
CA CYS A 105 11.32 14.38 -38.20
C CYS A 105 10.19 13.58 -37.54
N ARG A 106 9.01 14.21 -37.47
CA ARG A 106 7.79 13.66 -36.83
C ARG A 106 7.31 12.33 -37.45
N ASN A 107 7.61 12.07 -38.72
CA ASN A 107 7.20 10.87 -39.43
C ASN A 107 8.22 9.73 -39.37
N CYS A 108 9.49 10.03 -39.08
CA CYS A 108 10.58 9.04 -39.05
C CYS A 108 10.98 8.64 -37.62
N LEU A 109 10.32 9.22 -36.62
CA LEU A 109 10.62 9.03 -35.20
C LEU A 109 10.04 7.72 -34.67
N THR A 110 10.90 6.85 -34.15
CA THR A 110 10.48 5.75 -33.28
C THR A 110 10.97 6.02 -31.86
N ILE A 111 10.06 6.13 -30.90
CA ILE A 111 10.43 6.28 -29.49
C ILE A 111 10.78 4.91 -28.92
N LEU A 112 12.02 4.80 -28.42
CA LEU A 112 12.53 3.58 -27.80
C LEU A 112 12.12 3.49 -26.33
N CYS A 113 12.28 4.59 -25.59
CA CYS A 113 11.84 4.72 -24.21
C CYS A 113 11.86 6.18 -23.72
N PHE A 114 11.11 6.44 -22.64
CA PHE A 114 11.14 7.63 -21.80
C PHE A 114 11.81 7.28 -20.48
N LYS A 115 12.92 7.95 -20.11
CA LYS A 115 13.63 7.64 -18.86
C LYS A 115 12.87 8.10 -17.60
N GLN A 116 11.99 9.09 -17.71
CA GLN A 116 11.17 9.56 -16.59
C GLN A 116 9.90 8.73 -16.33
N ILE A 117 9.69 7.62 -17.06
CA ILE A 117 8.53 6.74 -16.87
C ILE A 117 9.07 5.34 -16.61
N ILE A 118 8.69 4.68 -15.53
CA ILE A 118 9.06 3.26 -15.38
C ILE A 118 8.19 2.44 -16.34
N GLY A 119 8.85 1.61 -17.15
CA GLY A 119 8.20 0.56 -17.92
C GLY A 119 8.58 -0.84 -17.40
N TYR A 120 8.02 -1.87 -18.01
CA TYR A 120 8.28 -3.27 -17.65
C TYR A 120 9.13 -3.93 -18.73
N ASN A 121 10.14 -4.69 -18.34
CA ASN A 121 10.76 -5.62 -19.28
C ASN A 121 9.76 -6.71 -19.64
N THR A 122 9.54 -6.93 -20.92
CA THR A 122 8.72 -8.06 -21.38
C THR A 122 9.51 -9.36 -21.33
N TYR A 123 8.84 -10.50 -21.45
CA TYR A 123 9.53 -11.77 -21.71
C TYR A 123 10.01 -11.86 -23.17
N ILE A 124 9.34 -11.15 -24.10
CA ILE A 124 9.71 -11.01 -25.51
C ILE A 124 11.09 -10.33 -25.66
N TYR A 125 11.40 -9.41 -24.75
CA TYR A 125 12.69 -8.74 -24.57
C TYR A 125 13.88 -9.71 -24.34
N ARG A 126 13.66 -10.87 -23.69
CA ARG A 126 14.74 -11.88 -23.48
C ARG A 126 15.04 -12.74 -24.71
N GLN A 127 14.15 -12.82 -25.70
CA GLN A 127 14.30 -13.71 -26.86
C GLN A 127 14.80 -13.04 -28.14
N LEU A 128 14.66 -11.72 -28.29
CA LEU A 128 14.98 -11.02 -29.55
C LEU A 128 16.33 -10.28 -29.50
N LYS A 129 17.43 -10.97 -29.77
CA LYS A 129 18.78 -10.40 -30.01
C LYS A 129 18.84 -9.63 -31.36
N SER A 130 18.17 -8.48 -31.49
CA SER A 130 18.26 -7.63 -32.68
C SER A 130 19.41 -6.59 -32.63
N PHE A 131 19.93 -6.20 -33.79
CA PHE A 131 20.96 -5.14 -33.96
C PHE A 131 20.54 -3.78 -33.37
N ILE A 132 19.24 -3.46 -33.38
CA ILE A 132 18.69 -2.22 -32.79
C ILE A 132 19.02 -2.17 -31.29
N TYR A 133 18.97 -3.30 -30.59
CA TYR A 133 19.20 -3.35 -29.14
C TYR A 133 20.65 -3.07 -28.77
N LYS A 134 21.63 -3.61 -29.51
CA LYS A 134 23.05 -3.34 -29.26
C LYS A 134 23.34 -1.84 -29.30
N ASN A 135 22.75 -1.13 -30.26
CA ASN A 135 22.91 0.33 -30.37
C ASN A 135 22.30 1.07 -29.18
N VAL A 136 21.13 0.63 -28.69
CA VAL A 136 20.51 1.26 -27.51
C VAL A 136 21.31 0.98 -26.25
N PHE A 137 21.72 -0.26 -26.00
CA PHE A 137 22.56 -0.60 -24.85
C PHE A 137 23.89 0.16 -24.89
N GLU A 138 24.54 0.22 -26.06
CA GLU A 138 25.75 1.02 -26.23
C GLU A 138 25.50 2.51 -25.94
N SER A 139 24.33 3.04 -26.32
CA SER A 139 23.92 4.41 -26.00
C SER A 139 23.53 4.63 -24.52
N GLU A 140 23.16 3.57 -23.80
CA GLU A 140 22.82 3.62 -22.36
C GLU A 140 24.03 3.37 -21.43
N LYS A 141 25.20 3.01 -21.98
CA LYS A 141 26.45 2.91 -21.20
C LYS A 141 26.76 4.21 -20.46
N CYS A 142 26.48 5.34 -21.09
CA CYS A 142 26.66 6.66 -20.50
C CYS A 142 25.31 7.36 -20.32
N CYS A 143 25.19 8.17 -19.27
CA CYS A 143 24.02 9.02 -19.08
C CYS A 143 23.95 10.07 -20.21
N LYS A 144 22.81 10.13 -20.92
CA LYS A 144 22.56 11.16 -21.94
C LYS A 144 22.64 12.59 -21.41
N LEU A 145 22.30 12.79 -20.13
CA LEU A 145 22.19 14.12 -19.50
C LEU A 145 23.51 14.68 -18.99
N CYS A 146 24.43 13.83 -18.50
CA CYS A 146 25.71 14.29 -17.92
C CYS A 146 26.96 13.60 -18.51
N GLY A 147 26.81 12.63 -19.40
CA GLY A 147 27.90 11.88 -20.02
C GLY A 147 28.61 10.88 -19.10
N LYS A 148 28.24 10.79 -17.81
CA LYS A 148 28.87 9.84 -16.87
C LYS A 148 28.58 8.40 -17.28
N LEU A 149 29.62 7.58 -17.24
CA LEU A 149 29.54 6.14 -17.48
C LEU A 149 28.79 5.46 -16.33
N LEU A 150 27.68 4.80 -16.65
CA LEU A 150 26.82 4.12 -15.68
C LEU A 150 27.35 2.72 -15.35
N TYR A 151 27.75 1.94 -16.36
CA TYR A 151 28.27 0.59 -16.15
C TYR A 151 29.35 0.21 -17.19
N LYS A 152 30.25 -0.71 -16.81
CA LYS A 152 31.34 -1.23 -17.66
C LYS A 152 31.24 -2.74 -17.97
N GLY A 153 30.33 -3.45 -17.33
CA GLY A 153 30.23 -4.92 -17.40
C GLY A 153 29.58 -5.45 -18.67
N ILE A 154 29.86 -6.73 -18.96
CA ILE A 154 29.25 -7.56 -20.03
C ILE A 154 28.30 -8.60 -19.41
N ASP A 155 27.89 -8.38 -18.15
CA ASP A 155 26.97 -9.28 -17.45
C ASP A 155 25.56 -9.09 -18.03
N ASP A 156 25.09 -10.09 -18.76
CA ASP A 156 23.81 -10.08 -19.48
C ASP A 156 22.63 -9.77 -18.53
N ASP A 157 22.68 -10.23 -17.27
CA ASP A 157 21.62 -9.97 -16.28
C ASP A 157 21.57 -8.50 -15.83
N ILE A 158 22.73 -7.83 -15.75
CA ILE A 158 22.82 -6.41 -15.39
C ILE A 158 22.49 -5.53 -16.60
N ILE A 159 22.86 -5.94 -17.81
CA ILE A 159 22.62 -5.19 -19.06
C ILE A 159 21.13 -4.88 -19.20
N ASP A 160 20.28 -5.82 -18.81
CA ASP A 160 18.86 -5.79 -19.10
C ASP A 160 18.02 -4.85 -18.22
N GLU A 161 18.57 -4.34 -17.13
CA GLU A 161 17.80 -3.55 -16.18
C GLU A 161 17.64 -2.09 -16.63
N PHE A 162 16.46 -1.51 -16.42
CA PHE A 162 16.21 -0.08 -16.60
C PHE A 162 17.04 0.74 -15.59
N LYS A 163 17.98 1.55 -16.09
CA LYS A 163 18.91 2.34 -15.26
C LYS A 163 18.67 3.84 -15.37
N LEU A 164 18.83 4.54 -14.25
CA LEU A 164 18.82 6.00 -14.16
C LEU A 164 20.11 6.51 -13.52
N CYS A 165 20.70 7.58 -14.07
CA CYS A 165 21.93 8.15 -13.51
C CYS A 165 21.66 8.80 -12.16
N SER A 166 22.42 8.40 -11.13
CA SER A 166 22.20 8.89 -9.77
C SER A 166 22.51 10.37 -9.59
N ASP A 167 23.28 10.98 -10.49
CA ASP A 167 23.57 12.42 -10.47
C ASP A 167 22.53 13.27 -11.20
N CYS A 168 21.70 12.65 -12.05
CA CYS A 168 20.71 13.36 -12.87
C CYS A 168 19.27 13.13 -12.42
N TYR A 169 19.04 12.08 -11.63
CA TYR A 169 17.74 11.66 -11.11
C TYR A 169 17.84 11.58 -9.60
N LEU A 170 17.59 12.69 -8.90
CA LEU A 170 17.77 12.81 -7.46
C LEU A 170 16.49 12.45 -6.72
N PHE A 171 16.62 11.67 -5.64
CA PHE A 171 15.53 11.45 -4.69
C PHE A 171 15.58 12.49 -3.59
N HIS A 172 14.42 12.72 -3.00
CA HIS A 172 14.33 13.53 -1.80
C HIS A 172 13.31 12.91 -0.83
N LEU A 173 13.70 12.85 0.43
CA LEU A 173 12.82 12.50 1.53
C LEU A 173 12.30 13.79 2.17
N GLY A 174 11.02 14.04 2.01
CA GLY A 174 10.33 15.19 2.58
C GLY A 174 9.44 14.79 3.75
N ARG A 175 8.99 15.82 4.45
CA ARG A 175 7.94 15.75 5.47
C ARG A 175 6.87 16.77 5.13
N ILE A 176 5.61 16.41 5.31
CA ILE A 176 4.47 17.31 5.10
C ILE A 176 3.52 17.17 6.28
N GLU A 177 2.70 18.19 6.52
CA GLU A 177 1.68 18.15 7.57
C GLU A 177 0.43 17.45 7.05
N SER A 178 -0.07 16.47 7.82
CA SER A 178 -1.34 15.79 7.58
C SER A 178 -2.50 16.77 7.75
N THR A 179 -3.37 16.85 6.75
CA THR A 179 -4.60 17.66 6.86
C THR A 179 -5.65 17.02 7.75
N PHE A 180 -5.45 15.77 8.18
CA PHE A 180 -6.38 15.04 9.03
C PHE A 180 -6.19 15.36 10.51
N ASN A 181 -4.95 15.28 11.01
CA ASN A 181 -4.62 15.40 12.43
C ASN A 181 -3.41 16.30 12.71
N LYS A 182 -2.93 17.06 11.71
CA LYS A 182 -1.73 17.92 11.81
C LYS A 182 -0.43 17.18 12.17
N ASN A 183 -0.44 15.85 12.16
CA ASN A 183 0.76 15.07 12.36
C ASN A 183 1.69 15.23 11.14
N ILE A 184 2.99 15.20 11.42
CA ILE A 184 3.99 15.20 10.35
C ILE A 184 3.99 13.82 9.71
N ILE A 185 3.71 13.76 8.41
CA ILE A 185 3.76 12.53 7.61
C ILE A 185 4.95 12.59 6.65
N GLU A 186 5.50 11.42 6.35
CA GLU A 186 6.67 11.29 5.51
C GLU A 186 6.30 11.16 4.03
N MET A 187 7.17 11.66 3.16
CA MET A 187 6.97 11.67 1.72
C MET A 187 8.28 11.39 1.00
N ILE A 188 8.23 10.59 -0.06
CA ILE A 188 9.36 10.38 -0.98
C ILE A 188 9.04 11.06 -2.31
N CYS A 189 9.94 11.92 -2.78
CA CYS A 189 9.91 12.49 -4.11
C CYS A 189 10.79 11.64 -5.04
N LEU A 190 10.15 10.95 -5.99
CA LEU A 190 10.80 10.19 -7.05
C LEU A 190 10.97 11.05 -8.31
N PRO A 191 12.14 10.99 -8.97
CA PRO A 191 12.44 11.78 -10.16
C PRO A 191 11.82 11.22 -11.46
N TRP A 192 10.88 10.28 -11.35
CA TRP A 192 10.14 9.65 -12.44
C TRP A 192 8.67 9.41 -12.02
N TRP A 193 7.80 9.04 -12.96
CA TRP A 193 6.46 8.52 -12.68
C TRP A 193 6.48 7.05 -12.28
N GLU A 194 6.10 6.76 -11.04
CA GLU A 194 5.99 5.41 -10.51
C GLU A 194 4.73 4.75 -11.07
N ASN A 195 4.89 3.95 -12.12
CA ASN A 195 3.78 3.41 -12.91
C ASN A 195 3.28 2.03 -12.43
N THR A 196 3.58 1.63 -11.19
CA THR A 196 3.06 0.37 -10.62
C THR A 196 1.52 0.33 -10.51
N PRO A 197 0.85 -0.77 -10.86
CA PRO A 197 -0.58 -0.97 -10.60
C PRO A 197 -0.85 -1.49 -9.17
N PHE A 198 0.17 -1.94 -8.44
CA PHE A 198 0.05 -2.51 -7.11
C PHE A 198 0.82 -1.69 -6.07
N CYS A 199 0.24 -1.56 -4.88
CA CYS A 199 0.89 -1.01 -3.70
C CYS A 199 1.95 -1.99 -3.20
N TYR A 200 2.89 -1.50 -2.39
CA TYR A 200 3.89 -2.32 -1.71
C TYR A 200 3.32 -3.35 -0.70
N CYS A 201 2.04 -3.24 -0.34
CA CYS A 201 1.32 -4.28 0.41
C CYS A 201 0.64 -5.32 -0.49
N ASN A 202 0.93 -5.31 -1.80
CA ASN A 202 0.34 -6.15 -2.85
C ASN A 202 -1.13 -5.88 -3.20
N GLU A 203 -1.76 -4.88 -2.60
CA GLU A 203 -3.12 -4.45 -2.98
C GLU A 203 -3.13 -3.64 -4.28
N LYS A 204 -4.16 -3.83 -5.11
CA LYS A 204 -4.34 -3.05 -6.34
C LYS A 204 -4.60 -1.57 -5.99
N LEU A 205 -3.87 -0.68 -6.66
CA LEU A 205 -4.03 0.77 -6.46
C LEU A 205 -5.33 1.26 -7.11
N VAL A 206 -6.02 2.15 -6.41
CA VAL A 206 -7.20 2.84 -6.92
C VAL A 206 -6.73 4.12 -7.59
N VAL A 207 -7.05 4.25 -8.87
CA VAL A 207 -6.79 5.45 -9.66
C VAL A 207 -7.89 6.46 -9.38
N THR A 208 -7.50 7.68 -8.98
CA THR A 208 -8.45 8.78 -8.68
C THR A 208 -8.43 9.88 -9.71
N SER A 209 -7.33 10.02 -10.45
CA SER A 209 -7.22 10.89 -11.62
C SER A 209 -6.18 10.33 -12.60
N ASP A 210 -6.00 11.00 -13.73
CA ASP A 210 -4.99 10.67 -14.72
C ASP A 210 -3.55 10.69 -14.18
N CYS A 211 -3.30 11.27 -13.00
CA CYS A 211 -1.97 11.37 -12.40
C CYS A 211 -1.95 11.04 -10.91
N GLN A 212 -3.01 10.42 -10.38
CA GLN A 212 -3.14 10.09 -8.97
C GLN A 212 -3.66 8.68 -8.78
N LYS A 213 -3.02 7.97 -7.86
CA LYS A 213 -3.47 6.66 -7.40
C LYS A 213 -3.09 6.44 -5.95
N TYR A 214 -3.83 5.60 -5.25
CA TYR A 214 -3.58 5.32 -3.84
C TYR A 214 -3.99 3.91 -3.43
N CYS A 215 -3.46 3.47 -2.30
CA CYS A 215 -3.83 2.19 -1.70
C CYS A 215 -4.95 2.37 -0.67
N LYS A 216 -6.09 1.70 -0.85
CA LYS A 216 -7.20 1.70 0.13
C LYS A 216 -6.86 1.00 1.45
N ASN A 217 -5.86 0.12 1.47
CA ASN A 217 -5.44 -0.59 2.68
C ASN A 217 -4.46 0.26 3.50
N CYS A 218 -3.35 0.69 2.88
CA CYS A 218 -2.26 1.40 3.57
C CYS A 218 -2.41 2.93 3.57
N PHE A 219 -3.29 3.52 2.77
CA PHE A 219 -3.39 4.96 2.55
C PHE A 219 -2.06 5.60 2.10
N ILE A 220 -1.36 4.89 1.21
CA ILE A 220 -0.18 5.41 0.51
C ILE A 220 -0.66 6.02 -0.81
N PHE A 221 -0.32 7.29 -1.03
CA PHE A 221 -0.73 8.06 -2.21
C PHE A 221 0.46 8.26 -3.15
N PHE A 222 0.21 8.12 -4.44
CA PHE A 222 1.18 8.34 -5.52
C PHE A 222 0.67 9.51 -6.36
N ILE A 223 1.29 10.68 -6.19
CA ILE A 223 0.85 11.93 -6.81
C ILE A 223 1.85 12.34 -7.88
N GLY A 224 1.43 12.27 -9.13
CA GLY A 224 2.24 12.56 -10.30
C GLY A 224 2.20 14.03 -10.68
N CYS A 225 3.30 14.53 -11.25
CA CYS A 225 3.33 15.85 -11.88
C CYS A 225 3.38 15.73 -13.41
N ARG A 226 2.31 16.15 -14.09
CA ARG A 226 2.22 16.14 -15.57
C ARG A 226 3.20 17.06 -16.27
N TYR A 227 3.87 17.97 -15.56
CA TYR A 227 4.86 18.89 -16.16
C TYR A 227 6.30 18.41 -15.99
N CYS A 228 6.55 17.57 -14.98
CA CYS A 228 7.91 17.16 -14.58
C CYS A 228 8.12 15.65 -14.71
N LEU A 229 7.05 14.88 -14.84
CA LEU A 229 7.03 13.42 -14.77
C LEU A 229 7.68 12.87 -13.50
N THR A 230 7.43 13.51 -12.35
CA THR A 230 7.90 13.08 -11.02
C THR A 230 6.75 12.54 -10.19
N THR A 231 7.05 11.73 -9.17
CA THR A 231 6.06 11.19 -8.22
C THR A 231 6.35 11.65 -6.81
N ASN A 232 5.35 12.16 -6.10
CA ASN A 232 5.37 12.23 -4.66
C ASN A 232 4.63 11.00 -4.09
N ILE A 233 5.36 10.12 -3.41
CA ILE A 233 4.78 9.02 -2.62
C ILE A 233 4.58 9.53 -1.20
N ILE A 234 3.33 9.58 -0.76
CA ILE A 234 2.96 10.11 0.55
C ILE A 234 2.48 8.98 1.45
N PHE A 235 3.06 8.90 2.64
CA PHE A 235 2.79 7.86 3.63
C PHE A 235 1.87 8.39 4.72
N GLY A 236 0.61 8.63 4.36
CA GLY A 236 -0.38 9.19 5.26
C GLY A 236 -1.48 9.96 4.54
N ILE A 237 -2.40 10.53 5.31
CA ILE A 237 -3.58 11.21 4.78
C ILE A 237 -3.29 12.71 4.62
N THR A 238 -3.45 13.22 3.40
CA THR A 238 -3.39 14.65 3.11
C THR A 238 -4.25 14.96 1.89
N ASN A 239 -4.83 16.16 1.83
CA ASN A 239 -5.66 16.61 0.70
C ASN A 239 -4.87 17.33 -0.39
N GLN A 240 -3.56 17.55 -0.22
CA GLN A 240 -2.73 18.28 -1.18
C GLN A 240 -1.30 17.74 -1.24
N SER A 241 -0.67 17.90 -2.39
CA SER A 241 0.77 17.67 -2.59
C SER A 241 1.36 18.77 -3.45
N GLN A 242 2.62 19.12 -3.22
CA GLN A 242 3.34 20.08 -4.05
C GLN A 242 4.51 19.39 -4.78
N CYS A 243 4.55 19.52 -6.11
CA CYS A 243 5.70 19.04 -6.88
C CYS A 243 6.96 19.79 -6.46
N LYS A 244 7.99 19.07 -5.98
CA LYS A 244 9.24 19.70 -5.52
C LYS A 244 9.97 20.47 -6.63
N LYS A 245 9.86 20.02 -7.88
CA LYS A 245 10.50 20.66 -9.05
C LYS A 245 9.80 21.95 -9.50
N CYS A 246 8.53 21.86 -9.90
CA CYS A 246 7.82 23.01 -10.49
C CYS A 246 6.94 23.79 -9.51
N LYS A 247 6.91 23.38 -8.23
CA LYS A 247 6.14 24.00 -7.14
C LYS A 247 4.62 24.05 -7.36
N ARG A 248 4.09 23.44 -8.42
CA ARG A 248 2.64 23.30 -8.64
C ARG A 248 2.02 22.41 -7.56
N VAL A 249 0.85 22.81 -7.10
CA VAL A 249 0.06 22.10 -6.09
C VAL A 249 -0.99 21.24 -6.78
N SER A 250 -1.11 19.99 -6.35
CA SER A 250 -2.14 19.04 -6.75
C SER A 250 -3.08 18.78 -5.58
N THR A 251 -4.38 18.87 -5.81
CA THR A 251 -5.39 18.43 -4.83
C THR A 251 -5.54 16.92 -4.90
N ILE A 252 -5.57 16.26 -3.74
CA ILE A 252 -5.68 14.81 -3.61
C ILE A 252 -7.13 14.47 -3.29
N ILE A 253 -7.70 13.58 -4.10
CA ILE A 253 -9.03 13.03 -3.85
C ILE A 253 -8.91 11.93 -2.78
N LEU A 254 -9.61 12.11 -1.66
CA LEU A 254 -9.58 11.21 -0.51
C LEU A 254 -10.91 10.47 -0.39
N ASP A 255 -10.84 9.15 -0.33
CA ASP A 255 -11.95 8.28 0.09
C ASP A 255 -11.57 7.69 1.46
N LEU A 256 -12.14 8.28 2.52
CA LEU A 256 -11.86 7.93 3.91
C LEU A 256 -12.97 7.08 4.55
N THR A 257 -13.90 6.54 3.78
CA THR A 257 -15.08 5.82 4.34
C THR A 257 -14.71 4.63 5.21
N ASN A 258 -13.54 4.01 4.99
CA ASN A 258 -13.05 2.86 5.75
C ASN A 258 -12.21 3.25 6.99
N ILE A 259 -12.01 4.54 7.25
CA ILE A 259 -11.31 5.04 8.44
C ILE A 259 -12.22 5.93 9.27
N TYR A 260 -13.01 6.78 8.62
CA TYR A 260 -13.77 7.81 9.30
C TYR A 260 -15.06 7.25 9.90
N SER A 261 -15.02 7.02 11.20
CA SER A 261 -16.15 6.54 12.00
C SER A 261 -16.91 7.66 12.71
N GLY A 262 -16.40 8.89 12.66
CA GLY A 262 -16.93 10.05 13.38
C GLY A 262 -16.47 10.12 14.84
N ASN A 263 -15.55 9.25 15.27
CA ASN A 263 -14.94 9.27 16.61
C ASN A 263 -13.42 9.42 16.46
N SER A 264 -12.89 10.55 16.94
CA SER A 264 -11.48 10.90 16.75
C SER A 264 -10.52 9.86 17.32
N VAL A 265 -10.82 9.24 18.47
CA VAL A 265 -9.95 8.23 19.10
C VAL A 265 -9.86 6.96 18.25
N LEU A 266 -10.99 6.53 17.66
CA LEU A 266 -11.05 5.36 16.80
C LEU A 266 -10.42 5.64 15.43
N ASP A 267 -10.67 6.82 14.89
CA ASP A 267 -10.12 7.24 13.61
C ASP A 267 -8.59 7.39 13.71
N ASP A 268 -8.08 7.97 14.82
CA ASP A 268 -6.65 8.05 15.13
C ASP A 268 -6.04 6.66 15.32
N PHE A 269 -6.73 5.73 15.98
CA PHE A 269 -6.27 4.35 16.08
C PHE A 269 -6.09 3.72 14.68
N LEU A 270 -7.11 3.82 13.82
CA LEU A 270 -7.04 3.30 12.45
C LEU A 270 -5.94 3.98 11.63
N PHE A 271 -5.67 5.27 11.86
CA PHE A 271 -4.56 5.97 11.24
C PHE A 271 -3.20 5.42 11.71
N ASN A 272 -3.01 5.31 13.03
CA ASN A 272 -1.74 4.92 13.64
C ASN A 272 -1.32 3.50 13.27
N ILE A 273 -2.25 2.53 13.24
CA ILE A 273 -1.92 1.15 12.85
C ILE A 273 -1.34 1.04 11.42
N ARG A 274 -1.63 2.01 10.54
CA ARG A 274 -1.08 2.09 9.19
C ARG A 274 0.27 2.80 9.17
N HIS A 275 0.42 3.84 9.98
CA HIS A 275 1.65 4.61 10.10
C HIS A 275 2.79 3.84 10.77
N ASP A 276 2.52 3.15 11.87
CA ASP A 276 3.56 2.47 12.68
C ASP A 276 4.28 1.33 11.94
N GLN A 277 3.69 0.78 10.88
CA GLN A 277 4.34 -0.25 10.05
C GLN A 277 5.36 0.34 9.06
N LEU A 278 5.34 1.65 8.83
CA LEU A 278 6.21 2.32 7.86
C LEU A 278 7.52 2.73 8.52
N ASN A 279 8.47 1.81 8.66
CA ASN A 279 9.83 2.16 9.10
C ASN A 279 10.66 2.77 7.97
N ILE A 280 10.31 3.99 7.56
CA ILE A 280 10.92 4.73 6.45
C ILE A 280 12.39 5.04 6.73
N SER A 281 12.80 5.20 7.99
CA SER A 281 14.21 5.36 8.35
C SER A 281 15.11 4.20 7.87
N LYS A 282 14.57 2.97 7.82
CA LYS A 282 15.25 1.80 7.26
C LYS A 282 15.22 1.77 5.73
N VAL A 283 14.12 2.24 5.12
CA VAL A 283 14.01 2.43 3.66
C VAL A 283 15.14 3.35 3.19
N VAL A 284 15.35 4.48 3.87
CA VAL A 284 16.39 5.47 3.57
C VAL A 284 17.80 4.87 3.60
N ASN A 285 18.08 3.95 4.53
CA ASN A 285 19.38 3.28 4.57
C ASN A 285 19.58 2.31 3.41
N ASN A 286 18.53 1.65 2.92
CA ASN A 286 18.59 0.80 1.73
C ASN A 286 18.65 1.60 0.42
N LEU A 287 18.23 2.88 0.43
CA LEU A 287 18.37 3.80 -0.70
C LEU A 287 19.80 4.36 -0.84
N LYS A 288 20.67 4.16 0.16
CA LYS A 288 22.09 4.56 0.11
C LYS A 288 22.90 3.61 -0.79
N CYS A 289 22.84 3.90 -2.08
CA CYS A 289 23.81 3.62 -3.14
C CYS A 289 24.26 2.16 -3.40
N ILE A 290 23.83 1.65 -4.55
CA ILE A 290 24.73 0.94 -5.48
C ILE A 290 25.32 2.03 -6.40
N ASP A 291 26.60 1.93 -6.71
CA ASP A 291 27.38 2.87 -7.51
C ASP A 291 26.68 3.45 -8.77
N LYS A 292 26.84 4.77 -9.00
CA LYS A 292 26.61 5.55 -10.25
C LYS A 292 25.20 5.57 -10.87
N TYR A 293 24.32 4.62 -10.56
CA TYR A 293 22.99 4.55 -11.14
C TYR A 293 21.97 3.87 -10.21
N TYR A 294 20.70 4.10 -10.50
CA TYR A 294 19.55 3.50 -9.84
C TYR A 294 18.90 2.48 -10.75
N ILE A 295 18.39 1.40 -10.15
CA ILE A 295 17.45 0.47 -10.78
C ILE A 295 16.10 0.71 -10.07
N PRO A 296 15.19 1.53 -10.66
CA PRO A 296 13.98 2.00 -10.00
C PRO A 296 13.11 0.90 -9.39
N TYR A 297 13.00 -0.24 -10.08
CA TYR A 297 12.24 -1.39 -9.60
C TYR A 297 12.80 -1.97 -8.30
N LYS A 298 14.13 -2.13 -8.18
CA LYS A 298 14.78 -2.63 -6.96
C LYS A 298 14.62 -1.66 -5.78
N ILE A 299 14.66 -0.36 -6.08
CA ILE A 299 14.44 0.69 -5.08
C ILE A 299 13.01 0.65 -4.54
N CYS A 300 12.02 0.67 -5.43
CA CYS A 300 10.64 0.79 -5.02
C CYS A 300 10.10 -0.51 -4.46
N TYR A 301 10.40 -1.66 -5.08
CA TYR A 301 9.87 -2.93 -4.63
C TYR A 301 10.61 -3.42 -3.39
N ASN A 302 11.90 -3.75 -3.49
CA ASN A 302 12.63 -4.43 -2.40
C ASN A 302 12.74 -3.59 -1.13
N ALA A 303 12.95 -2.26 -1.23
CA ALA A 303 13.12 -1.44 -0.03
C ALA A 303 11.80 -1.17 0.72
N LEU A 304 10.66 -1.11 0.01
CA LEU A 304 9.36 -0.76 0.59
C LEU A 304 8.49 -1.99 0.87
N SER A 305 8.57 -3.07 0.07
CA SER A 305 7.78 -4.30 0.25
C SER A 305 8.13 -5.03 1.54
N ASP A 306 9.42 -5.11 1.88
CA ASP A 306 9.91 -5.83 3.07
C ASP A 306 9.56 -5.14 4.40
N LYS A 307 8.91 -3.97 4.32
CA LYS A 307 8.59 -3.12 5.47
C LYS A 307 7.10 -2.82 5.56
N ILE A 308 6.39 -2.78 4.44
CA ILE A 308 4.94 -2.63 4.43
C ILE A 308 4.35 -4.04 4.51
N GLY A 309 4.03 -4.48 5.73
CA GLY A 309 3.49 -5.82 5.96
C GLY A 309 2.29 -6.11 5.06
N SER A 310 2.31 -7.25 4.37
CA SER A 310 1.33 -7.70 3.35
C SER A 310 -0.06 -8.07 3.89
N GLY A 311 -0.52 -7.43 4.96
CA GLY A 311 -1.76 -7.78 5.65
C GLY A 311 -2.78 -6.67 5.68
N LYS A 312 -4.03 -7.07 5.77
CA LYS A 312 -5.19 -6.18 5.78
C LYS A 312 -5.31 -5.54 7.15
N PHE A 313 -5.35 -4.21 7.17
CA PHE A 313 -5.54 -3.44 8.39
C PHE A 313 -7.00 -3.51 8.84
N MET A 314 -7.23 -3.27 10.13
CA MET A 314 -8.57 -3.01 10.63
C MET A 314 -9.21 -1.82 9.90
N LYS A 315 -10.53 -1.87 9.74
CA LYS A 315 -11.31 -0.85 9.04
C LYS A 315 -12.54 -0.46 9.87
N TYR A 316 -12.99 0.77 9.68
CA TYR A 316 -14.38 1.11 9.95
C TYR A 316 -15.24 0.55 8.83
N ILE A 317 -16.28 -0.21 9.18
CA ILE A 317 -17.21 -0.82 8.24
C ILE A 317 -18.58 -0.19 8.49
N PRO A 318 -19.15 0.58 7.54
CA PRO A 318 -20.46 1.19 7.71
C PRO A 318 -21.53 0.14 8.04
N TYR A 319 -22.41 0.43 9.00
CA TYR A 319 -23.41 -0.55 9.46
C TYR A 319 -24.34 -1.02 8.34
N SER A 320 -24.57 -0.18 7.33
CA SER A 320 -25.35 -0.50 6.13
C SER A 320 -24.77 -1.66 5.29
N GLN A 321 -23.52 -2.06 5.54
CA GLN A 321 -22.91 -3.23 4.91
C GLN A 321 -23.37 -4.56 5.53
N PHE A 322 -24.09 -4.53 6.67
CA PHE A 322 -24.55 -5.74 7.35
C PHE A 322 -26.05 -5.94 7.15
N THR A 323 -26.43 -7.20 6.88
CA THR A 323 -27.80 -7.67 6.76
C THR A 323 -28.01 -8.90 7.63
N ASN A 324 -29.26 -9.31 7.85
CA ASN A 324 -29.62 -10.49 8.66
C ASN A 324 -28.99 -10.47 10.06
N VAL A 325 -28.90 -9.29 10.69
CA VAL A 325 -28.31 -9.12 12.01
C VAL A 325 -29.23 -9.81 13.04
N LYS A 326 -28.74 -10.90 13.63
CA LYS A 326 -29.48 -11.72 14.61
C LYS A 326 -28.64 -11.92 15.86
N GLU A 327 -29.23 -11.72 17.02
CA GLU A 327 -28.58 -12.04 18.30
C GLU A 327 -28.38 -13.55 18.44
N ILE A 328 -27.18 -13.97 18.81
CA ILE A 328 -26.84 -15.38 18.99
C ILE A 328 -26.60 -15.75 20.45
N THR A 329 -26.03 -14.84 21.24
CA THR A 329 -25.80 -15.07 22.67
C THR A 329 -25.60 -13.75 23.40
N GLU A 330 -25.92 -13.76 24.68
CA GLU A 330 -25.66 -12.69 25.63
C GLU A 330 -24.73 -13.22 26.74
N GLY A 331 -23.51 -12.66 26.83
CA GLY A 331 -22.52 -12.99 27.86
C GLY A 331 -22.58 -12.04 29.05
N GLY A 332 -21.58 -12.07 29.95
CA GLY A 332 -21.51 -11.15 31.09
C GLY A 332 -21.31 -9.68 30.67
N PHE A 333 -20.39 -9.43 29.73
CA PHE A 333 -19.98 -8.07 29.33
C PHE A 333 -20.49 -7.62 27.96
N SER A 334 -20.85 -8.58 27.11
CA SER A 334 -21.18 -8.32 25.71
C SER A 334 -22.39 -9.11 25.22
N ILE A 335 -23.00 -8.62 24.15
CA ILE A 335 -24.03 -9.29 23.37
C ILE A 335 -23.43 -9.52 21.98
N VAL A 336 -23.61 -10.73 21.47
CA VAL A 336 -23.01 -11.16 20.22
C VAL A 336 -24.11 -11.38 19.20
N TYR A 337 -23.93 -10.77 18.02
CA TYR A 337 -24.81 -10.90 16.88
C TYR A 337 -24.08 -11.60 15.74
N GLN A 338 -24.80 -12.40 14.98
CA GLN A 338 -24.39 -12.89 13.67
C GLN A 338 -24.97 -11.97 12.59
N ALA A 339 -24.20 -11.67 11.55
CA ALA A 339 -24.64 -10.85 10.43
C ALA A 339 -24.05 -11.34 9.09
N THR A 340 -24.64 -10.93 7.99
CA THR A 340 -24.15 -11.15 6.62
C THR A 340 -23.59 -9.85 6.04
N LEU A 341 -22.32 -9.86 5.62
CA LEU A 341 -21.62 -8.74 4.98
C LEU A 341 -21.94 -8.69 3.48
N LEU A 342 -22.45 -7.55 2.98
CA LEU A 342 -22.96 -7.44 1.61
C LEU A 342 -21.88 -7.50 0.52
N ASP A 343 -20.73 -6.85 0.74
CA ASP A 343 -19.70 -6.65 -0.29
C ASP A 343 -18.35 -7.21 0.18
N CYS A 344 -18.21 -8.54 0.12
CA CYS A 344 -17.00 -9.21 0.59
C CYS A 344 -15.79 -8.87 -0.28
N SER A 345 -15.93 -8.59 -1.58
CA SER A 345 -14.78 -8.31 -2.45
C SER A 345 -14.04 -7.01 -2.11
N LYS A 346 -14.68 -6.07 -1.41
CA LYS A 346 -14.03 -4.88 -0.83
C LYS A 346 -13.26 -5.16 0.48
N TYR A 347 -13.51 -6.30 1.12
CA TYR A 347 -13.02 -6.60 2.47
C TYR A 347 -12.22 -7.93 2.56
N ASP A 348 -12.44 -8.93 1.70
CA ASP A 348 -11.67 -10.15 1.47
C ASP A 348 -12.28 -11.07 0.39
N GLU A 349 -11.51 -11.49 -0.63
CA GLU A 349 -11.82 -12.66 -1.48
C GLU A 349 -11.02 -13.92 -1.06
N ALA A 350 -9.93 -13.77 -0.30
CA ALA A 350 -8.96 -14.86 -0.11
C ALA A 350 -9.12 -15.64 1.21
N ASP A 351 -9.63 -15.02 2.29
CA ASP A 351 -9.72 -15.65 3.62
C ASP A 351 -11.16 -15.86 4.13
N MET A 352 -12.17 -15.30 3.44
CA MET A 352 -13.58 -15.61 3.74
C MET A 352 -13.97 -16.87 2.96
N HIS A 353 -13.65 -18.05 3.49
CA HIS A 353 -14.19 -19.30 2.98
C HIS A 353 -15.73 -19.24 3.00
N ASP A 354 -16.32 -19.12 1.81
CA ASP A 354 -17.72 -19.37 1.40
C ASP A 354 -18.87 -18.73 2.22
N THR A 355 -18.58 -17.99 3.28
CA THR A 355 -19.59 -17.42 4.14
C THR A 355 -19.30 -15.95 4.35
N ARG A 356 -20.19 -15.11 3.83
CA ARG A 356 -20.26 -13.67 4.12
C ARG A 356 -20.62 -13.39 5.59
N VAL A 357 -20.49 -14.39 6.46
CA VAL A 357 -21.01 -14.38 7.83
C VAL A 357 -19.92 -13.83 8.75
N VAL A 358 -20.32 -12.85 9.57
CA VAL A 358 -19.44 -12.21 10.55
C VAL A 358 -20.13 -12.14 11.89
N ILE A 359 -19.32 -11.93 12.92
CA ILE A 359 -19.79 -11.66 14.27
C ILE A 359 -19.71 -10.16 14.55
N LEU A 360 -20.78 -9.60 15.10
CA LEU A 360 -20.80 -8.26 15.68
C LEU A 360 -20.84 -8.39 17.21
N LYS A 361 -19.77 -7.99 17.90
CA LYS A 361 -19.71 -8.00 19.37
C LYS A 361 -20.01 -6.60 19.91
N ARG A 362 -21.10 -6.46 20.66
CA ARG A 362 -21.53 -5.22 21.32
C ARG A 362 -21.28 -5.32 22.83
N PHE A 363 -20.73 -4.29 23.45
CA PHE A 363 -20.62 -4.21 24.91
C PHE A 363 -21.90 -3.65 25.53
N LYS A 364 -22.34 -4.21 26.66
CA LYS A 364 -23.65 -3.88 27.28
C LYS A 364 -23.71 -2.47 27.88
N ASN A 365 -22.65 -2.06 28.59
CA ASN A 365 -22.65 -0.81 29.36
C ASN A 365 -21.82 0.27 28.64
N PRO A 366 -22.37 1.46 28.37
CA PRO A 366 -21.65 2.60 27.78
C PRO A 366 -20.34 2.97 28.50
N GLN A 367 -20.27 2.83 29.82
CA GLN A 367 -19.04 3.10 30.60
C GLN A 367 -17.95 2.06 30.31
N TYR A 368 -18.35 0.81 30.05
CA TYR A 368 -17.43 -0.26 29.65
C TYR A 368 -17.02 -0.14 28.18
N VAL A 369 -17.83 0.47 27.32
CA VAL A 369 -17.52 0.66 25.90
C VAL A 369 -16.16 1.35 25.77
N ASN A 370 -15.96 2.55 26.32
CA ASN A 370 -14.72 3.28 26.05
C ASN A 370 -13.44 2.56 26.55
N LYS A 371 -13.48 1.90 27.71
CA LYS A 371 -12.30 1.19 28.25
C LYS A 371 -12.10 -0.17 27.57
N TYR A 372 -13.11 -1.04 27.59
CA TYR A 372 -12.97 -2.44 27.17
C TYR A 372 -13.05 -2.61 25.67
N PHE A 373 -13.86 -1.84 24.95
CA PHE A 373 -13.89 -1.90 23.48
C PHE A 373 -12.53 -1.47 22.89
N LEU A 374 -11.99 -0.34 23.34
CA LEU A 374 -10.68 0.13 22.86
C LEU A 374 -9.56 -0.82 23.27
N ASN A 375 -9.63 -1.39 24.49
CA ASN A 375 -8.66 -2.37 24.94
C ASN A 375 -8.71 -3.65 24.08
N GLU A 376 -9.90 -4.18 23.82
CA GLU A 376 -10.09 -5.36 22.96
C GLU A 376 -9.65 -5.07 21.53
N LEU A 377 -10.04 -3.93 20.96
CA LEU A 377 -9.67 -3.51 19.61
C LEU A 377 -8.14 -3.42 19.45
N ARG A 378 -7.45 -2.79 20.41
CA ARG A 378 -5.98 -2.69 20.43
C ARG A 378 -5.33 -4.06 20.62
N SER A 379 -5.82 -4.85 21.56
CA SER A 379 -5.28 -6.19 21.85
C SER A 379 -5.45 -7.11 20.64
N ASN A 380 -6.62 -7.10 19.98
CA ASN A 380 -6.88 -7.83 18.75
C ASN A 380 -5.94 -7.40 17.62
N HIS A 381 -5.63 -6.11 17.51
CA HIS A 381 -4.67 -5.63 16.50
C HIS A 381 -3.24 -6.11 16.77
N HIS A 382 -2.78 -5.99 18.01
CA HIS A 382 -1.40 -6.34 18.37
C HIS A 382 -1.16 -7.84 18.37
N CYS A 383 -2.10 -8.62 18.94
CA CYS A 383 -1.92 -10.06 19.14
C CYS A 383 -2.16 -10.87 17.86
N TYR A 384 -2.93 -10.36 16.90
CA TYR A 384 -3.25 -11.11 15.68
C TYR A 384 -2.02 -11.31 14.80
N ASP A 385 -1.56 -12.55 14.72
CA ASP A 385 -0.52 -12.96 13.80
C ASP A 385 -1.13 -13.54 12.51
N ARG A 386 -0.80 -12.90 11.40
CA ARG A 386 -1.29 -13.21 10.05
C ARG A 386 -0.74 -14.54 9.52
N PHE A 387 0.35 -15.03 10.11
CA PHE A 387 1.00 -16.27 9.67
C PHE A 387 0.50 -17.51 10.43
N SER A 388 -0.20 -17.33 11.55
CA SER A 388 -0.58 -18.44 12.42
C SER A 388 -2.08 -18.59 12.66
N TYR A 389 -2.95 -17.64 12.31
CA TYR A 389 -4.42 -17.81 12.28
C TYR A 389 -5.12 -18.42 13.53
N ASN A 390 -4.43 -18.62 14.66
CA ASN A 390 -4.96 -19.21 15.90
C ASN A 390 -5.57 -18.18 16.86
N ILE A 391 -5.78 -16.95 16.39
CA ILE A 391 -6.51 -15.91 17.11
C ILE A 391 -7.66 -15.48 16.21
N ILE A 392 -8.84 -15.26 16.80
CA ILE A 392 -10.01 -14.80 16.06
C ILE A 392 -9.71 -13.47 15.38
N ARG A 393 -9.82 -13.47 14.05
CA ARG A 393 -9.57 -12.29 13.25
C ARG A 393 -10.61 -11.22 13.57
N THR A 394 -10.14 -10.02 13.86
CA THR A 394 -10.99 -8.82 13.96
C THR A 394 -10.78 -7.98 12.71
N PHE A 395 -11.82 -7.86 11.90
CA PHE A 395 -11.81 -7.07 10.67
C PHE A 395 -11.84 -5.56 10.95
N GLY A 396 -12.34 -5.17 12.12
CA GLY A 396 -12.39 -3.80 12.59
C GLY A 396 -13.65 -3.55 13.39
N PHE A 397 -14.37 -2.47 13.10
CA PHE A 397 -15.56 -2.10 13.87
C PHE A 397 -16.62 -1.36 13.06
N THR A 398 -17.83 -1.31 13.60
CA THR A 398 -18.98 -0.59 13.04
C THR A 398 -19.70 0.22 14.12
N LYS A 399 -20.57 1.14 13.70
CA LYS A 399 -21.40 1.95 14.60
C LYS A 399 -22.87 1.61 14.38
N ASP A 400 -23.54 1.08 15.40
CA ASP A 400 -24.97 0.78 15.33
C ASP A 400 -25.79 2.08 15.36
N PRO A 401 -26.58 2.38 14.31
CA PRO A 401 -27.38 3.60 14.26
C PRO A 401 -28.50 3.65 15.31
N LYS A 402 -28.94 2.51 15.86
CA LYS A 402 -30.03 2.47 16.85
C LYS A 402 -29.55 2.71 18.27
N TRP A 403 -28.35 2.25 18.59
CA TRP A 403 -27.80 2.25 19.95
C TRP A 403 -26.71 3.32 20.16
N ASP A 404 -26.28 4.00 19.09
CA ASP A 404 -25.24 5.04 19.09
C ASP A 404 -23.91 4.59 19.71
N GLY A 405 -23.55 3.31 19.52
CA GLY A 405 -22.27 2.80 20.00
C GLY A 405 -21.62 1.80 19.06
N TYR A 406 -20.37 1.49 19.35
CA TYR A 406 -19.49 0.73 18.47
C TYR A 406 -19.54 -0.78 18.76
N MET A 407 -19.44 -1.57 17.71
CA MET A 407 -19.38 -3.03 17.74
C MET A 407 -18.13 -3.51 17.02
N LEU A 408 -17.47 -4.54 17.56
CA LEU A 408 -16.35 -5.19 16.87
C LEU A 408 -16.91 -6.08 15.76
N VAL A 409 -16.24 -6.09 14.60
CA VAL A 409 -16.57 -6.96 13.46
C VAL A 409 -15.51 -8.05 13.40
N MET A 410 -15.92 -9.30 13.64
CA MET A 410 -15.02 -10.43 13.89
C MET A 410 -15.35 -11.62 12.99
N GLN A 411 -14.36 -12.49 12.81
CA GLN A 411 -14.53 -13.78 12.14
C GLN A 411 -15.61 -14.61 12.84
N TYR A 412 -16.48 -15.23 12.03
CA TYR A 412 -17.40 -16.25 12.48
C TYR A 412 -16.67 -17.59 12.61
N ALA A 413 -16.90 -18.29 13.72
CA ALA A 413 -16.39 -19.64 13.95
C ALA A 413 -17.57 -20.61 13.93
N SER A 414 -17.56 -21.55 12.98
CA SER A 414 -18.74 -22.33 12.62
C SER A 414 -19.29 -23.22 13.74
N GLU A 415 -18.41 -23.71 14.62
CA GLU A 415 -18.78 -24.64 15.70
C GLU A 415 -18.93 -23.95 17.07
N GLY A 416 -18.77 -22.62 17.13
CA GLY A 416 -18.89 -21.84 18.37
C GLY A 416 -17.74 -22.09 19.34
N ASP A 417 -18.03 -22.03 20.65
CA ASP A 417 -17.01 -22.19 21.70
C ASP A 417 -16.64 -23.65 21.96
N LEU A 418 -15.37 -23.88 22.29
CA LEU A 418 -14.78 -25.20 22.52
C LEU A 418 -15.48 -25.92 23.68
N HIS A 419 -15.96 -25.19 24.68
CA HIS A 419 -16.70 -25.79 25.80
C HIS A 419 -17.95 -26.52 25.32
N LYS A 420 -18.83 -25.85 24.56
CA LYS A 420 -20.03 -26.46 23.97
C LYS A 420 -19.70 -27.50 22.90
N TYR A 421 -18.66 -27.24 22.09
CA TYR A 421 -18.18 -28.21 21.11
C TYR A 421 -17.82 -29.54 21.78
N LEU A 422 -17.01 -29.49 22.84
CA LEU A 422 -16.61 -30.69 23.59
C LEU A 422 -17.81 -31.36 24.25
N GLN A 423 -18.75 -30.62 24.86
CA GLN A 423 -19.97 -31.23 25.42
C GLN A 423 -20.74 -32.08 24.40
N LYS A 424 -20.75 -31.65 23.13
CA LYS A 424 -21.42 -32.35 22.03
C LYS A 424 -20.58 -33.49 21.43
N LYS A 425 -19.27 -33.29 21.30
CA LYS A 425 -18.38 -34.11 20.46
C LYS A 425 -17.30 -34.89 21.22
N PHE A 426 -17.26 -34.83 22.54
CA PHE A 426 -16.17 -35.40 23.35
C PHE A 426 -15.89 -36.89 23.06
N THR A 427 -16.94 -37.69 22.83
CA THR A 427 -16.83 -39.12 22.52
C THR A 427 -16.44 -39.41 21.07
N GLU A 428 -16.58 -38.42 20.18
CA GLU A 428 -16.28 -38.53 18.76
C GLU A 428 -14.83 -38.10 18.44
N ILE A 429 -14.27 -37.17 19.22
CA ILE A 429 -12.91 -36.67 19.00
C ILE A 429 -11.84 -37.70 19.42
N ASN A 430 -10.95 -38.03 18.50
CA ASN A 430 -9.83 -38.93 18.74
C ASN A 430 -8.63 -38.21 19.39
N TRP A 431 -7.56 -38.95 19.72
CA TRP A 431 -6.37 -38.37 20.35
C TRP A 431 -5.61 -37.40 19.46
N GLU A 432 -5.58 -37.62 18.15
CA GLU A 432 -4.92 -36.73 17.20
C GLU A 432 -5.61 -35.37 17.16
N GLN A 433 -6.95 -35.35 17.08
CA GLN A 433 -7.77 -34.14 17.17
C GLN A 433 -7.54 -33.39 18.49
N LYS A 434 -7.50 -34.11 19.62
CA LYS A 434 -7.19 -33.50 20.93
C LYS A 434 -5.81 -32.83 20.95
N ILE A 435 -4.81 -33.47 20.37
CA ILE A 435 -3.45 -32.91 20.25
C ILE A 435 -3.46 -31.68 19.32
N SER A 436 -4.21 -31.73 18.22
CA SER A 436 -4.36 -30.60 17.29
C SER A 436 -4.99 -29.39 17.98
N ILE A 437 -6.07 -29.59 18.74
CA ILE A 437 -6.72 -28.55 19.54
C ILE A 437 -5.71 -27.91 20.52
N LEU A 438 -4.94 -28.73 21.24
CA LEU A 438 -3.93 -28.24 22.18
C LEU A 438 -2.78 -27.49 21.48
N TYR A 439 -2.37 -27.97 20.32
CA TYR A 439 -1.34 -27.34 19.49
C TYR A 439 -1.79 -25.94 19.04
N ASP A 440 -3.02 -25.81 18.54
CA ASP A 440 -3.60 -24.54 18.11
C ASP A 440 -3.74 -23.53 19.26
N ILE A 441 -4.23 -23.98 20.43
CA ILE A 441 -4.32 -23.13 21.62
C ILE A 441 -2.92 -22.66 22.03
N SER A 442 -1.93 -23.56 22.01
CA SER A 442 -0.55 -23.24 22.37
C SER A 442 0.08 -22.22 21.41
N LEU A 443 -0.20 -22.34 20.11
CA LEU A 443 0.29 -21.41 19.09
C LEU A 443 -0.39 -20.04 19.23
N GLY A 444 -1.71 -20.01 19.47
CA GLY A 444 -2.44 -18.78 19.78
C GLY A 444 -1.89 -18.05 21.01
N LEU A 445 -1.62 -18.78 22.10
CA LEU A 445 -1.00 -18.22 23.30
C LEU A 445 0.42 -17.71 23.05
N GLN A 446 1.22 -18.46 22.30
CA GLN A 446 2.57 -18.05 21.93
C GLN A 446 2.53 -16.71 21.18
N ASN A 447 1.56 -16.49 20.30
CA ASN A 447 1.41 -15.22 19.57
C ASN A 447 1.09 -14.06 20.51
N ILE A 448 0.13 -14.25 21.42
CA ILE A 448 -0.22 -13.23 22.42
C ILE A 448 1.03 -12.86 23.24
N HIS A 449 1.76 -13.86 23.74
CA HIS A 449 2.95 -13.63 24.58
C HIS A 449 4.12 -13.01 23.81
N ARG A 450 4.33 -13.35 22.52
CA ARG A 450 5.36 -12.71 21.66
C ARG A 450 5.18 -11.21 21.52
N THR A 451 3.93 -10.74 21.62
CA THR A 451 3.59 -9.31 21.59
C THR A 451 3.64 -8.66 22.98
N ASN A 452 4.13 -9.40 23.98
CA ASN A 452 4.19 -9.03 25.39
C ASN A 452 2.81 -8.75 26.02
N PHE A 453 1.77 -9.42 25.53
CA PHE A 453 0.44 -9.42 26.12
C PHE A 453 0.20 -10.69 26.94
N VAL A 454 -0.75 -10.61 27.88
CA VAL A 454 -1.29 -11.73 28.65
C VAL A 454 -2.81 -11.74 28.48
N HIS A 455 -3.40 -12.91 28.21
CA HIS A 455 -4.85 -13.04 27.96
C HIS A 455 -5.72 -12.76 29.20
N ARG A 456 -5.27 -13.22 30.37
CA ARG A 456 -5.92 -13.08 31.71
C ARG A 456 -7.29 -13.74 31.90
N ASP A 457 -7.95 -14.16 30.83
CA ASP A 457 -9.23 -14.88 30.88
C ASP A 457 -9.28 -16.09 29.94
N LEU A 458 -8.23 -16.91 29.94
CA LEU A 458 -8.17 -18.07 29.05
C LEU A 458 -8.97 -19.24 29.65
N HIS A 459 -10.01 -19.67 28.94
CA HIS A 459 -10.76 -20.89 29.25
C HIS A 459 -11.43 -21.45 27.99
N SER A 460 -12.01 -22.65 28.10
CA SER A 460 -12.66 -23.35 26.97
C SER A 460 -13.83 -22.57 26.33
N GLY A 461 -14.39 -21.57 27.02
CA GLY A 461 -15.43 -20.69 26.48
C GLY A 461 -14.90 -19.54 25.61
N ASN A 462 -13.63 -19.18 25.76
CA ASN A 462 -12.95 -18.15 24.97
C ASN A 462 -12.06 -18.76 23.86
N ILE A 463 -12.13 -20.08 23.66
CA ILE A 463 -11.54 -20.78 22.51
C ILE A 463 -12.69 -21.09 21.56
N LEU A 464 -12.59 -20.66 20.31
CA LEU A 464 -13.59 -20.90 19.28
C LEU A 464 -13.10 -21.95 18.29
N VAL A 465 -14.02 -22.78 17.81
CA VAL A 465 -13.74 -23.88 16.87
C VAL A 465 -14.29 -23.52 15.49
N ASP A 466 -13.43 -23.58 14.48
CA ASP A 466 -13.76 -23.27 13.08
C ASP A 466 -13.33 -24.43 12.16
N LEU A 467 -14.20 -24.79 11.21
CA LEU A 467 -14.04 -25.95 10.31
C LEU A 467 -13.98 -25.53 8.82
N PRO A 468 -12.96 -24.78 8.37
CA PRO A 468 -12.95 -24.24 7.01
C PRO A 468 -12.78 -25.32 5.91
N SER A 469 -12.15 -26.47 6.20
CA SER A 469 -11.88 -27.50 5.18
C SER A 469 -11.54 -28.88 5.79
N TYR A 470 -12.45 -29.44 6.59
CA TYR A 470 -12.35 -30.75 7.29
C TYR A 470 -11.29 -30.87 8.40
N TYR A 471 -10.42 -29.88 8.58
CA TYR A 471 -9.51 -29.80 9.73
C TYR A 471 -10.08 -28.85 10.78
N GLU A 472 -10.17 -29.35 12.01
CA GLU A 472 -10.51 -28.56 13.20
C GLU A 472 -9.42 -27.54 13.45
N THR A 473 -9.77 -26.26 13.36
CA THR A 473 -8.89 -25.17 13.80
C THR A 473 -9.46 -24.51 15.04
N CYS A 474 -8.66 -24.43 16.10
CA CYS A 474 -9.00 -23.70 17.31
C CYS A 474 -8.38 -22.30 17.28
N LYS A 475 -9.18 -21.31 17.70
CA LYS A 475 -8.79 -19.91 17.70
C LYS A 475 -9.11 -19.29 19.05
N ILE A 476 -8.14 -18.61 19.65
CA ILE A 476 -8.36 -17.83 20.87
C ILE A 476 -9.14 -16.57 20.52
N GLY A 477 -10.23 -16.31 21.25
CA GLY A 477 -11.04 -15.10 21.15
C GLY A 477 -11.10 -14.36 22.48
N ASP A 478 -11.89 -13.28 22.51
CA ASP A 478 -12.12 -12.42 23.69
C ASP A 478 -10.85 -11.88 24.37
N LEU A 479 -10.18 -10.94 23.70
CA LEU A 479 -9.03 -10.24 24.26
C LEU A 479 -9.44 -8.97 25.04
N GLY A 480 -10.69 -8.86 25.49
CA GLY A 480 -11.19 -7.66 26.17
C GLY A 480 -10.51 -7.39 27.50
N LEU A 481 -10.07 -8.45 28.19
CA LEU A 481 -9.35 -8.39 29.47
C LEU A 481 -7.83 -8.50 29.31
N SER A 482 -7.36 -8.71 28.07
CA SER A 482 -5.95 -8.84 27.74
C SER A 482 -5.18 -7.57 28.04
N ARG A 483 -3.91 -7.74 28.40
CA ARG A 483 -3.08 -6.61 28.84
C ARG A 483 -1.62 -6.83 28.54
N HIS A 484 -0.93 -5.74 28.22
CA HIS A 484 0.52 -5.74 28.11
C HIS A 484 1.17 -6.07 29.47
N ALA A 485 2.13 -7.00 29.50
CA ALA A 485 2.72 -7.54 30.71
C ALA A 485 3.39 -6.48 31.60
N ASN A 486 3.92 -5.41 31.00
CA ASN A 486 4.59 -4.32 31.72
C ASN A 486 3.66 -3.17 32.14
N GLY A 487 2.34 -3.30 31.98
CA GLY A 487 1.42 -2.22 32.30
C GLY A 487 1.35 -1.95 33.80
N THR A 488 1.31 -0.67 34.21
CA THR A 488 1.34 -0.22 35.62
C THR A 488 -0.03 0.08 36.27
N SER A 489 -1.17 -0.28 35.67
CA SER A 489 -2.50 -0.02 36.24
C SER A 489 -2.73 -0.70 37.59
N SER A 490 -3.33 0.09 38.48
CA SER A 490 -3.74 -0.18 39.85
C SER A 490 -4.97 -1.08 40.03
N ASP A 491 -5.51 -1.67 38.95
CA ASP A 491 -6.66 -2.57 39.05
C ASP A 491 -6.20 -3.92 39.63
N ASN A 492 -6.28 -4.06 40.96
CA ASN A 492 -6.13 -5.32 41.70
C ASN A 492 -7.32 -6.29 41.49
N GLU A 493 -8.08 -6.11 40.41
CA GLU A 493 -9.23 -6.95 40.10
C GLU A 493 -8.74 -8.31 39.59
N ILE A 494 -9.22 -9.36 40.25
CA ILE A 494 -9.02 -10.74 39.82
C ILE A 494 -10.07 -11.03 38.75
N TYR A 495 -9.59 -11.28 37.53
CA TYR A 495 -10.41 -11.72 36.41
C TYR A 495 -10.15 -13.20 36.11
N GLY A 496 -11.12 -13.84 35.45
CA GLY A 496 -11.02 -15.24 35.06
C GLY A 496 -12.16 -16.09 35.62
N VAL A 497 -12.35 -17.25 34.99
CA VAL A 497 -13.22 -18.30 35.52
C VAL A 497 -12.44 -19.04 36.62
N VAL A 498 -12.90 -19.02 37.88
CA VAL A 498 -12.13 -19.46 39.07
C VAL A 498 -11.32 -20.77 38.88
N PRO A 499 -11.87 -21.87 38.33
CA PRO A 499 -11.09 -23.08 38.04
C PRO A 499 -9.89 -22.94 37.09
N TYR A 500 -9.82 -21.86 36.31
CA TYR A 500 -8.78 -21.56 35.32
C TYR A 500 -7.77 -20.50 35.83
N ILE A 501 -8.00 -19.90 37.01
CA ILE A 501 -7.12 -18.86 37.56
C ILE A 501 -5.91 -19.51 38.21
N ALA A 502 -4.71 -19.05 37.83
CA ALA A 502 -3.47 -19.55 38.39
C ALA A 502 -3.32 -19.15 39.88
N PRO A 503 -2.78 -20.04 40.75
CA PRO A 503 -2.73 -19.79 42.20
C PRO A 503 -2.00 -18.51 42.62
N GLU A 504 -0.99 -18.08 41.86
CA GLU A 504 -0.22 -16.86 42.10
C GLU A 504 -1.07 -15.59 42.04
N ILE A 505 -2.15 -15.56 41.23
CA ILE A 505 -3.04 -14.41 41.12
C ILE A 505 -3.79 -14.14 42.43
N PHE A 506 -4.06 -15.20 43.21
CA PHE A 506 -4.68 -15.06 44.53
C PHE A 506 -3.69 -14.63 45.62
N LYS A 507 -2.37 -14.69 45.34
CA LYS A 507 -1.31 -14.40 46.32
C LYS A 507 -0.79 -12.95 46.22
N GLY A 508 -1.18 -12.20 45.19
CA GLY A 508 -0.74 -10.83 44.93
C GLY A 508 0.43 -10.78 43.96
#